data_AF-A0A9W7L228-F1
#
_entry.id   AF-A0A9W7L228-F1
#
_cell.length_a   1.000
_cell.length_b   1.000
_cell.length_c   1.000
_cell.angle_alpha   90.00
_cell.angle_beta   90.00
_cell.angle_gamma   90.00
#
_symmetry.space_group_name_H-M   'P 1'
#
loop_
_entity.id
_entity.type
_entity.pdbx_description
1 polymer ?
#
loop_
_entity_poly.entity_id
_entity_poly.type
_entity_poly.pdbx_seq_one_letter_code
_entity_poly.pdbx_strand_id
1 'polypeptide(L)'
;MPLGGDCLLSEPCVEVPGGSGLNLCSHLSNAARLTSASPLTFPLTFHGSLNPDDRMGAVLLRHLDGHGINFVNHNPSSLPTGHCVVVSCPEDRSFYTYRGSVGAFNPSISLPPPPCHLHLGG
;
A
#
# COMPACT_ATOMS: atom_id res chain seq x y z
N MET A 1 -18.31 -29.08 7.94
CA MET A 1 -17.52 -28.16 7.09
C MET A 1 -16.55 -29.01 6.31
N PRO A 2 -16.46 -28.90 4.97
CA PRO A 2 -15.44 -29.63 4.26
C PRO A 2 -14.07 -29.12 4.73
N LEU A 3 -13.21 -30.06 5.11
CA LEU A 3 -11.80 -29.82 5.40
C LEU A 3 -11.15 -29.21 4.15
N GLY A 4 -10.30 -28.19 4.33
CA GLY A 4 -9.68 -27.45 3.22
C GLY A 4 -8.98 -28.39 2.23
N GLY A 5 -9.04 -28.04 0.94
CA GLY A 5 -8.37 -28.76 -0.13
C GLY A 5 -7.07 -28.09 -0.54
N ASP A 6 -6.07 -28.88 -0.92
CA ASP A 6 -4.82 -28.38 -1.49
C ASP A 6 -5.03 -27.97 -2.95
N CYS A 7 -4.30 -26.93 -3.39
CA CYS A 7 -4.30 -26.47 -4.78
C CYS A 7 -2.86 -26.33 -5.27
N LEU A 8 -2.61 -26.76 -6.52
CA LEU A 8 -1.33 -26.56 -7.18
C LEU A 8 -1.29 -25.17 -7.82
N LEU A 9 -0.20 -24.44 -7.57
CA LEU A 9 0.06 -23.17 -8.24
C LEU A 9 0.75 -23.45 -9.58
N SER A 10 0.29 -22.77 -10.64
CA SER A 10 0.93 -22.81 -11.95
C SER A 10 2.20 -21.95 -12.02
N GLU A 11 2.33 -20.98 -11.12
CA GLU A 11 3.45 -20.04 -11.06
C GLU A 11 3.91 -19.83 -9.60
N PRO A 12 5.18 -19.44 -9.38
CA PRO A 12 5.67 -19.10 -8.04
C PRO A 12 4.93 -17.90 -7.44
N CYS A 13 4.78 -17.86 -6.12
CA CYS A 13 4.30 -16.67 -5.43
C CYS A 13 5.26 -15.49 -5.65
N VAL A 14 4.71 -14.34 -6.04
CA VAL A 14 5.47 -13.10 -6.24
C VAL A 14 5.04 -12.05 -5.23
N GLU A 15 6.02 -11.40 -4.61
CA GLU A 15 5.78 -10.24 -3.74
C GLU A 15 5.65 -8.99 -4.59
N VAL A 16 4.56 -8.25 -4.40
CA VAL A 16 4.33 -6.96 -5.06
C VAL A 16 3.87 -5.92 -4.05
N PRO A 17 4.27 -4.63 -4.20
CA PRO A 17 3.68 -3.55 -3.44
C PRO A 17 2.16 -3.50 -3.65
N GLY A 18 1.40 -3.29 -2.58
CA GLY A 18 -0.06 -3.32 -2.63
C GLY A 18 -0.72 -2.49 -1.55
N GLY A 19 -2.05 -2.61 -1.47
CA GLY A 19 -2.91 -1.78 -0.63
C GLY A 19 -3.67 -0.75 -1.47
N SER A 20 -5.00 -0.70 -1.30
CA SER A 20 -5.89 0.09 -2.15
C SER A 20 -5.48 1.56 -2.26
N GLY A 21 -5.21 2.22 -1.12
CA GLY A 21 -4.76 3.61 -1.09
C GLY A 21 -3.38 3.81 -1.74
N LEU A 22 -2.44 2.88 -1.53
CA LEU A 22 -1.12 2.96 -2.16
C LEU A 22 -1.22 2.79 -3.68
N ASN A 23 -2.06 1.88 -4.14
CA ASN A 23 -2.30 1.67 -5.58
C ASN A 23 -2.88 2.94 -6.22
N LEU A 24 -3.84 3.60 -5.56
CA LEU A 24 -4.37 4.88 -6.03
C LEU A 24 -3.28 5.95 -6.13
N CYS A 25 -2.47 6.14 -5.07
CA CYS A 25 -1.37 7.10 -5.10
C CYS A 25 -0.38 6.81 -6.24
N SER A 26 -0.09 5.53 -6.48
CA SER A 26 0.80 5.09 -7.55
C SER A 26 0.23 5.38 -8.93
N HIS A 27 -1.07 5.15 -9.14
CA HIS A 27 -1.76 5.48 -10.38
C HIS A 27 -1.84 7.00 -10.60
N LEU A 28 -2.12 7.79 -9.56
CA LEU A 28 -2.11 9.25 -9.65
C LEU A 28 -0.72 9.79 -10.01
N SER A 29 0.32 9.26 -9.34
CA SER A 29 1.72 9.56 -9.64
C SER A 29 2.07 9.26 -11.10
N ASN A 30 1.66 8.10 -11.63
CA ASN A 30 1.85 7.73 -13.03
C ASN A 30 1.04 8.61 -14.00
N ALA A 31 -0.25 8.78 -13.76
CA ALA A 31 -1.14 9.55 -14.63
C ALA A 31 -0.61 10.96 -14.82
N ALA A 32 -0.17 11.58 -13.75
CA ALA A 32 0.32 12.94 -13.81
C ALA A 32 1.77 13.06 -14.29
N ARG A 33 2.52 11.97 -14.45
CA ARG A 33 3.72 11.90 -15.31
C ARG A 33 3.38 11.80 -16.80
N LEU A 34 2.25 11.20 -17.14
CA LEU A 34 1.81 10.99 -18.54
C LEU A 34 1.08 12.20 -19.12
N THR A 35 0.32 12.94 -18.30
CA THR A 35 -0.46 14.11 -18.75
C THR A 35 0.34 15.41 -18.72
N SER A 36 1.58 15.37 -18.23
CA SER A 36 2.39 16.55 -17.99
C SER A 36 3.30 16.89 -19.18
N ALA A 37 2.94 17.95 -19.90
CA ALA A 37 3.91 18.92 -20.41
C ALA A 37 4.50 19.79 -19.25
N SER A 38 4.02 19.63 -18.01
CA SER A 38 4.51 20.26 -16.78
C SER A 38 4.26 19.34 -15.57
N PRO A 39 5.26 19.00 -14.74
CA PRO A 39 5.17 17.97 -13.70
C PRO A 39 4.02 18.22 -12.70
N LEU A 40 3.57 17.15 -12.02
CA LEU A 40 2.61 17.19 -10.90
C LEU A 40 2.78 18.47 -10.06
N THR A 41 1.82 19.38 -10.16
CA THR A 41 1.81 20.62 -9.37
C THR A 41 1.35 20.40 -7.93
N PHE A 42 0.97 19.17 -7.54
CA PHE A 42 0.58 18.85 -6.18
C PHE A 42 1.42 17.69 -5.60
N PRO A 43 2.06 17.89 -4.43
CA PRO A 43 2.80 16.83 -3.76
C PRO A 43 1.83 15.76 -3.24
N LEU A 44 2.05 14.49 -3.61
CA LEU A 44 1.31 13.35 -3.08
C LEU A 44 1.92 12.95 -1.72
N THR A 45 1.11 12.96 -0.67
CA THR A 45 1.48 12.41 0.63
C THR A 45 0.61 11.21 0.98
N PHE A 46 1.24 10.09 1.27
CA PHE A 46 0.59 8.87 1.74
C PHE A 46 0.79 8.73 3.25
N HIS A 47 -0.30 8.64 4.00
CA HIS A 47 -0.29 8.41 5.44
C HIS A 47 -0.61 6.94 5.71
N GLY A 48 0.24 6.24 6.43
CA GLY A 48 0.04 4.82 6.76
C GLY A 48 0.83 4.38 7.98
N SER A 49 0.88 3.08 8.24
CA SER A 49 1.72 2.49 9.29
C SER A 49 2.39 1.23 8.78
N LEU A 50 3.72 1.19 8.79
CA LEU A 50 4.53 0.02 8.44
C LEU A 50 5.73 -0.13 9.38
N ASN A 51 6.32 -1.31 9.38
CA ASN A 51 7.60 -1.55 10.05
C ASN A 51 8.75 -1.36 9.03
N PRO A 52 9.58 -0.31 9.16
CA PRO A 52 10.63 -0.01 8.20
C PRO A 52 11.77 -1.04 8.21
N ASP A 53 11.90 -1.81 9.29
CA ASP A 53 12.98 -2.77 9.49
C ASP A 53 12.64 -4.17 8.95
N ASP A 54 11.41 -4.39 8.48
CA ASP A 54 11.01 -5.65 7.86
C ASP A 54 11.02 -5.61 6.34
N ARG A 55 11.10 -6.82 5.74
CA ARG A 55 11.19 -6.99 4.28
C ARG A 55 10.03 -6.34 3.54
N MET A 56 8.81 -6.46 4.07
CA MET A 56 7.59 -5.96 3.41
C MET A 56 7.53 -4.44 3.46
N GLY A 57 7.86 -3.83 4.60
CA GLY A 57 7.99 -2.39 4.76
C GLY A 57 9.07 -1.83 3.84
N ALA A 58 10.22 -2.49 3.74
CA ALA A 58 11.28 -2.10 2.81
C ALA A 58 10.85 -2.17 1.33
N VAL A 59 9.94 -3.09 0.95
CA VAL A 59 9.35 -3.14 -0.40
C VAL A 59 8.41 -1.96 -0.62
N LEU A 60 7.53 -1.64 0.33
CA LEU A 60 6.61 -0.51 0.22
C LEU A 60 7.33 0.84 0.19
N LEU A 61 8.36 1.02 1.01
CA LEU A 61 9.16 2.25 1.04
C LEU A 61 9.89 2.49 -0.28
N ARG A 62 10.48 1.44 -0.87
CA ARG A 62 11.10 1.53 -2.21
C ARG A 62 10.08 1.87 -3.29
N HIS A 63 8.87 1.33 -3.20
CA HIS A 63 7.78 1.65 -4.13
C HIS A 63 7.35 3.11 -4.03
N LEU A 64 7.15 3.61 -2.80
CA LEU A 64 6.81 5.01 -2.55
C LEU A 64 7.88 5.97 -3.09
N ASP A 65 9.16 5.67 -2.82
CA ASP A 65 10.31 6.45 -3.30
C ASP A 65 10.39 6.47 -4.83
N GLY A 66 10.25 5.31 -5.49
CA GLY A 66 10.24 5.20 -6.95
C GLY A 66 9.09 5.96 -7.62
N HIS A 67 8.02 6.26 -6.88
CA HIS A 67 6.90 7.07 -7.34
C HIS A 67 6.97 8.54 -6.91
N GLY A 68 7.98 8.96 -6.14
CA GLY A 68 8.09 10.31 -5.59
C GLY A 68 6.95 10.66 -4.64
N ILE A 69 6.41 9.69 -3.92
CA ILE A 69 5.31 9.86 -2.96
C ILE A 69 5.92 10.09 -1.58
N ASN A 70 5.57 11.22 -0.94
CA ASN A 70 5.97 11.48 0.43
C ASN A 70 5.22 10.52 1.37
N PHE A 71 5.94 9.78 2.22
CA PHE A 71 5.34 8.84 3.14
C PHE A 71 5.43 9.32 4.58
N VAL A 72 4.28 9.35 5.27
CA VAL A 72 4.20 9.63 6.71
C VAL A 72 3.85 8.34 7.42
N ASN A 73 4.83 7.77 8.12
CA ASN A 73 4.66 6.57 8.92
C ASN A 73 4.12 6.92 10.31
N HIS A 74 2.87 6.57 10.59
CA HIS A 74 2.21 6.76 11.88
C HIS A 74 2.41 5.53 12.75
N ASN A 75 2.75 5.77 14.02
CA ASN A 75 3.00 4.73 15.01
C ASN A 75 3.96 3.64 14.52
N PRO A 76 5.22 3.99 14.17
CA PRO A 76 6.22 2.99 13.86
C PRO A 76 6.28 2.01 15.03
N SER A 77 5.87 0.78 14.78
CA SER A 77 5.76 -0.27 15.78
C SER A 77 6.62 -1.44 15.34
N SER A 78 7.02 -2.28 16.30
CA SER A 78 7.72 -3.54 16.01
C SER A 78 6.80 -4.62 15.44
N LEU A 79 5.51 -4.32 15.21
CA LEU A 79 4.59 -5.26 14.59
C LEU A 79 4.96 -5.47 13.12
N PRO A 80 4.77 -6.66 12.54
CA PRO A 80 5.04 -6.87 11.12
C PRO A 80 4.18 -5.96 10.25
N THR A 81 4.74 -5.52 9.13
CA THR A 81 4.03 -4.78 8.08
C THR A 81 2.85 -5.63 7.56
N GLY A 82 1.70 -4.98 7.40
CA GLY A 82 0.51 -5.63 6.85
C GLY A 82 0.75 -6.16 5.43
N HIS A 83 0.15 -7.29 5.10
CA HIS A 83 0.25 -7.90 3.77
C HIS A 83 -1.07 -8.57 3.38
N CYS A 84 -1.26 -8.75 2.08
CA CYS A 84 -2.44 -9.40 1.53
C CYS A 84 -1.99 -10.56 0.62
N VAL A 85 -2.47 -11.76 0.92
CA VAL A 85 -2.31 -12.89 0.02
C VAL A 85 -3.43 -12.80 -1.01
N VAL A 86 -3.05 -12.70 -2.28
CA VAL A 86 -3.98 -12.67 -3.40
C VAL A 86 -3.93 -14.03 -4.08
N VAL A 87 -5.05 -14.75 -4.05
CA VAL A 87 -5.22 -16.00 -4.80
C VAL A 87 -6.07 -15.69 -6.01
N SER A 88 -5.48 -15.79 -7.20
CA SER A 88 -6.15 -15.50 -8.47
C SER A 88 -6.35 -16.77 -9.29
N CYS A 89 -7.54 -16.92 -9.86
CA CYS A 89 -7.83 -17.81 -10.98
C CYS A 89 -8.22 -16.95 -12.21
N PRO A 90 -8.39 -17.53 -13.41
CA PRO A 90 -8.73 -16.75 -14.60
C PRO A 90 -10.01 -15.92 -14.47
N GLU A 91 -10.97 -16.38 -13.67
CA GLU A 91 -12.28 -15.75 -13.52
C GLU A 91 -12.44 -14.91 -12.24
N ASP A 92 -11.60 -15.11 -11.23
CA ASP A 92 -11.82 -14.52 -9.89
C ASP A 92 -10.52 -14.27 -9.09
N ARG A 93 -10.63 -13.44 -8.06
CA ARG A 93 -9.56 -13.14 -7.10
C ARG A 93 -10.08 -13.11 -5.67
N SER A 94 -9.44 -13.88 -4.81
CA SER A 94 -9.65 -13.87 -3.37
C SER A 94 -8.52 -13.13 -2.65
N PHE A 95 -8.88 -12.33 -1.64
CA PHE A 95 -7.96 -11.49 -0.89
C PHE A 95 -7.98 -11.88 0.59
N TYR A 96 -6.82 -12.23 1.14
CA TYR A 96 -6.66 -12.56 2.55
C TYR A 96 -5.71 -11.56 3.18
N THR A 97 -6.26 -10.64 3.99
CA THR A 97 -5.51 -9.50 4.54
C THR A 97 -5.09 -9.74 5.98
N TYR A 98 -3.79 -9.68 6.24
CA TYR A 98 -3.24 -9.49 7.58
C TYR A 98 -2.89 -8.01 7.79
N ARG A 99 -3.56 -7.35 8.74
CA ARG A 99 -3.43 -5.89 8.93
C ARG A 99 -2.08 -5.46 9.50
N GLY A 100 -1.40 -6.32 10.28
CA GLY A 100 -0.10 -6.00 10.87
C GLY A 100 -0.08 -4.66 11.62
N SER A 101 1.01 -3.90 11.44
CA SER A 101 1.22 -2.54 11.96
C SER A 101 0.07 -1.57 11.67
N VAL A 102 -0.64 -1.71 10.54
CA VAL A 102 -1.80 -0.86 10.21
C VAL A 102 -2.93 -1.02 11.21
N GLY A 103 -3.04 -2.16 11.90
CA GLY A 103 -4.00 -2.34 12.99
C GLY A 103 -3.81 -1.38 14.17
N ALA A 104 -2.61 -0.83 14.33
CA ALA A 104 -2.26 0.16 15.34
C ALA A 104 -2.23 1.61 14.77
N PHE A 105 -2.71 1.83 13.55
CA PHE A 105 -2.77 3.15 12.94
C PHE A 105 -3.66 4.08 13.77
N ASN A 106 -3.07 5.16 14.25
CA ASN A 106 -3.76 6.23 14.97
C ASN A 106 -3.15 7.56 14.51
N PRO A 107 -3.88 8.37 13.75
CA PRO A 107 -3.38 9.61 13.17
C PRO A 107 -3.32 10.76 14.20
N SER A 108 -3.04 10.46 15.47
CA SER A 108 -2.96 11.44 16.57
C SER A 108 -1.93 12.57 16.40
N ILE A 109 -1.28 12.65 15.24
CA ILE A 109 -0.36 13.70 14.85
C ILE A 109 -1.07 14.59 13.81
N SER A 110 -1.29 15.85 14.20
CA SER A 110 -1.59 17.01 13.36
C SER A 110 -1.43 16.76 11.86
N LEU A 111 -2.54 16.61 11.14
CA LEU A 111 -2.52 16.73 9.68
C LEU A 111 -1.90 18.11 9.34
N PRO A 112 -1.03 18.22 8.31
CA PRO A 112 -0.59 19.51 7.81
C PRO A 112 -1.78 20.41 7.46
N PRO A 113 -1.59 21.73 7.19
CA PRO A 113 -2.67 22.60 6.72
C PRO A 113 -3.51 21.89 5.65
N PRO A 114 -4.85 22.04 5.70
CA PRO A 114 -5.77 21.09 5.10
C PRO A 114 -5.42 20.86 3.64
N PRO A 115 -5.25 19.59 3.22
CA PRO A 115 -4.95 19.30 1.83
C PRO A 115 -6.12 19.79 0.97
N CYS A 116 -5.82 20.21 -0.26
CA CYS A 116 -6.87 20.57 -1.22
C CYS A 116 -7.77 19.36 -1.58
N HIS A 117 -7.30 18.14 -1.32
CA HIS A 117 -8.03 16.90 -1.51
C HIS A 117 -7.58 15.84 -0.49
N LEU A 118 -8.53 15.15 0.13
CA LEU A 118 -8.28 14.02 1.03
C LEU A 118 -8.96 12.78 0.45
N HIS A 119 -8.20 11.70 0.31
CA HIS A 119 -8.71 10.38 -0.05
C HIS A 119 -8.47 9.40 1.09
N LEU A 120 -9.50 8.63 1.46
CA LEU A 120 -9.43 7.56 2.46
C LEU A 120 -9.69 6.23 1.74
N GLY A 121 -8.72 5.31 1.83
CA GLY A 121 -8.88 3.96 1.30
C GLY A 121 -9.90 3.17 2.12
N GLY A 122 -10.81 2.48 1.43
CA GLY A 122 -11.78 1.54 2.02
C GLY A 122 -11.20 0.17 2.33
#